data_AF-K9SZC2-F1
#
_entry.id   AF-K9SZC2-F1
#
_cell.length_a   1.000
_cell.length_b   1.000
_cell.length_c   1.000
_cell.angle_alpha   90.00
_cell.angle_beta   90.00
_cell.angle_gamma   90.00
#
_symmetry.space_group_name_H-M   'P 1'
#
loop_
_entity.id
_entity.type
_entity.pdbx_description
1 polymer ?
#
loop_
_entity_poly.entity_id
_entity_poly.type
_entity_poly.pdbx_seq_one_letter_code
_entity_poly.pdbx_strand_id
1 'polypeptide(L)'
;MNNPNILDPNSVQAYRHRVRLLGQELWEETNQLRRMNIAMLLADAATHLARLEAEELQNQHPQEFRQLLNAKESSVRFQETS
;
A
#
# COMPACT_ATOMS: atom_id res chain seq x y z
N MET A 1 27.86 9.88 -14.30
CA MET A 1 27.39 10.80 -13.23
C MET A 1 26.08 10.22 -12.71
N ASN A 2 26.10 9.51 -11.57
CA ASN A 2 24.89 8.94 -10.97
C ASN A 2 24.24 10.01 -10.09
N ASN A 3 23.01 10.42 -10.43
CA ASN A 3 22.27 11.42 -9.67
C ASN A 3 21.58 10.72 -8.48
N PRO A 4 21.97 10.98 -7.22
CA PRO A 4 21.59 10.14 -6.07
C PRO A 4 20.16 10.36 -5.54
N ASN A 5 19.32 11.16 -6.21
CA ASN A 5 18.05 11.64 -5.64
C ASN A 5 16.80 11.36 -6.48
N ILE A 6 16.89 10.49 -7.50
CA ILE A 6 15.70 10.04 -8.23
C ILE A 6 15.27 8.73 -7.57
N LEU A 7 14.32 8.82 -6.63
CA LEU A 7 13.59 7.64 -6.17
C LEU A 7 12.98 6.97 -7.40
N ASP A 8 13.23 5.67 -7.58
CA ASP A 8 12.53 4.89 -8.60
C ASP A 8 11.02 5.09 -8.37
N PRO A 9 10.28 5.61 -9.36
CA PRO A 9 8.86 5.91 -9.21
C PRO A 9 8.03 4.66 -8.86
N ASN A 10 8.57 3.47 -9.11
CA ASN A 10 7.93 2.19 -8.78
C ASN A 10 8.45 1.56 -7.47
N SER A 11 9.31 2.24 -6.72
CA SER A 11 9.80 1.75 -5.43
C SER A 11 8.74 1.82 -4.32
N VAL A 12 8.88 0.95 -3.32
CA VAL A 12 8.09 1.00 -2.07
C VAL A 12 8.13 2.40 -1.46
N GLN A 13 9.31 3.02 -1.38
CA GLN A 13 9.48 4.34 -0.78
C GLN A 13 8.73 5.44 -1.56
N ALA A 14 8.72 5.37 -2.90
CA ALA A 14 7.94 6.31 -3.72
C ALA A 14 6.43 6.16 -3.48
N TYR A 15 5.93 4.92 -3.39
CA TYR A 15 4.52 4.65 -3.11
C TYR A 15 4.12 5.02 -1.67
N ARG A 16 4.98 4.79 -0.65
CA ARG A 16 4.77 5.30 0.72
C ARG A 16 4.59 6.80 0.74
N HIS A 17 5.47 7.52 0.03
CA HIS A 17 5.38 8.97 -0.06
C HIS A 17 4.09 9.43 -0.77
N ARG A 18 3.73 8.76 -1.87
CA ARG A 18 2.51 9.05 -2.64
C ARG A 18 1.24 8.85 -1.82
N VAL A 19 1.13 7.75 -1.06
CA VAL A 19 0.01 7.50 -0.15
C VAL A 19 -0.09 8.58 0.92
N ARG A 20 1.04 8.98 1.51
CA ARG A 20 1.07 10.07 2.52
C ARG A 20 0.54 11.39 1.95
N LEU A 21 1.01 11.80 0.78
CA LEU A 21 0.59 13.04 0.14
C LEU A 21 -0.90 13.02 -0.22
N LEU A 22 -1.35 11.96 -0.90
CA LEU A 22 -2.76 11.83 -1.29
C LEU A 22 -3.70 11.77 -0.08
N GLY A 23 -3.28 11.14 1.03
CA GLY A 23 -4.04 11.15 2.28
C GLY A 23 -4.18 12.55 2.87
N GLN A 24 -3.11 13.35 2.82
CA GLN A 24 -3.15 14.75 3.27
C GLN A 24 -4.04 15.60 2.36
N GLU A 25 -3.87 15.49 1.04
CA GLU A 25 -4.71 16.21 0.07
C GLU A 25 -6.20 15.85 0.22
N LEU A 26 -6.52 14.58 0.47
CA LEU A 26 -7.88 14.13 0.69
C LEU A 26 -8.52 14.79 1.92
N TRP A 27 -7.73 14.94 2.99
CA TRP A 27 -8.18 15.55 4.25
C TRP A 27 -8.43 17.06 4.09
N GLU A 28 -7.59 17.75 3.32
CA GLU A 28 -7.66 19.20 3.14
C GLU A 28 -8.67 19.63 2.04
N GLU A 29 -9.01 18.76 1.08
CA GLU A 29 -9.87 19.12 -0.07
C GLU A 29 -11.37 19.20 0.28
N THR A 30 -11.94 20.36 -0.01
CA THR A 30 -13.36 20.68 0.27
C THR A 30 -14.26 20.38 -0.93
N ASN A 31 -13.75 20.51 -2.15
CA ASN A 31 -14.49 20.25 -3.38
C ASN A 31 -14.75 18.75 -3.56
N GLN A 32 -16.03 18.38 -3.65
CA GLN A 32 -16.44 16.97 -3.69
C GLN A 32 -15.91 16.21 -4.90
N LEU A 33 -15.89 16.82 -6.09
CA LEU A 33 -15.40 16.16 -7.30
C LEU A 33 -13.90 15.89 -7.22
N ARG A 34 -13.12 16.85 -6.72
CA ARG A 34 -11.68 16.67 -6.50
C ARG A 34 -11.42 15.64 -5.41
N ARG A 35 -12.13 15.71 -4.29
CA ARG A 35 -12.00 14.76 -3.18
C ARG A 35 -12.28 13.32 -3.62
N MET A 36 -13.31 13.10 -4.45
CA MET A 36 -13.59 11.79 -5.03
C MET A 36 -12.41 11.27 -5.86
N ASN A 37 -11.84 12.10 -6.75
CA ASN A 37 -10.70 11.71 -7.57
C ASN A 37 -9.46 11.40 -6.72
N ILE A 38 -9.17 12.22 -5.71
CA ILE A 38 -8.06 11.98 -4.77
C ILE A 38 -8.27 10.66 -4.04
N ALA A 39 -9.48 10.35 -3.58
CA ALA A 39 -9.80 9.09 -2.91
C ALA A 39 -9.53 7.88 -3.81
N MET A 40 -9.91 7.94 -5.09
CA MET A 40 -9.62 6.89 -6.05
C MET A 40 -8.11 6.70 -6.24
N LEU A 41 -7.37 7.79 -6.45
CA LEU A 41 -5.91 7.74 -6.59
C LEU A 41 -5.21 7.20 -5.34
N LEU A 42 -5.72 7.55 -4.15
CA LEU A 42 -5.22 7.06 -2.88
C LEU A 42 -5.42 5.55 -2.76
N ALA A 43 -6.61 5.04 -3.10
CA ALA A 43 -6.92 3.61 -3.06
C ALA A 43 -6.02 2.81 -4.02
N ASP A 44 -5.80 3.30 -5.23
CA ASP A 44 -4.91 2.66 -6.21
C ASP A 44 -3.46 2.64 -5.71
N ALA A 45 -2.96 3.77 -5.17
CA ALA A 45 -1.62 3.87 -4.64
C ALA A 45 -1.41 2.96 -3.42
N ALA A 46 -2.39 2.90 -2.51
CA ALA A 46 -2.34 2.04 -1.34
C ALA A 46 -2.35 0.55 -1.72
N THR A 47 -3.15 0.17 -2.72
CA THR A 47 -3.18 -1.22 -3.22
C THR A 47 -1.84 -1.62 -3.84
N HIS A 48 -1.23 -0.74 -4.63
CA HIS A 48 0.10 -0.99 -5.19
C HIS A 48 1.17 -1.08 -4.11
N LEU A 49 1.16 -0.16 -3.14
CA LEU A 49 2.07 -0.20 -2.01
C LEU A 49 1.97 -1.52 -1.25
N ALA A 50 0.75 -1.99 -0.95
CA ALA A 50 0.53 -3.24 -0.25
C ALA A 50 1.12 -4.45 -0.99
N ARG A 51 1.04 -4.47 -2.33
CA ARG A 51 1.66 -5.53 -3.15
C ARG A 51 3.18 -5.47 -3.08
N LEU A 52 3.77 -4.30 -3.26
CA LEU A 52 5.22 -4.13 -3.23
C LEU A 52 5.80 -4.50 -1.84
N GLU A 53 5.14 -4.12 -0.76
CA GLU A 53 5.53 -4.48 0.62
C GLU A 53 5.43 -6.01 0.84
N ALA A 54 4.40 -6.65 0.28
CA ALA A 54 4.25 -8.10 0.35
C ALA A 54 5.36 -8.81 -0.44
N GLU A 55 5.71 -8.32 -1.63
CA GLU A 55 6.81 -8.84 -2.43
C GLU A 55 8.17 -8.66 -1.73
N GLU A 56 8.45 -7.48 -1.17
CA GLU A 56 9.66 -7.25 -0.37
C GLU A 56 9.73 -8.20 0.83
N LEU A 57 8.63 -8.34 1.58
CA LEU A 57 8.57 -9.24 2.73
C LEU A 57 8.74 -10.71 2.33
N GLN A 58 8.16 -11.13 1.21
CA GLN A 58 8.35 -12.48 0.68
C GLN A 58 9.81 -12.74 0.29
N ASN A 59 10.48 -11.75 -0.31
CA ASN A 59 11.88 -11.86 -0.74
C ASN A 59 12.86 -11.84 0.43
N GLN A 60 12.62 -11.00 1.44
CA GLN A 60 13.51 -10.82 2.59
C GLN A 60 13.25 -11.84 3.71
N HIS A 61 11.98 -12.18 3.96
CA HIS A 61 11.54 -13.01 5.08
C HIS A 61 10.50 -14.07 4.65
N PRO A 62 10.89 -15.03 3.76
CA PRO A 62 9.95 -15.99 3.18
C PRO A 62 9.24 -16.89 4.20
N GLN A 63 9.86 -17.14 5.36
CA GLN A 63 9.27 -17.96 6.41
C GLN A 63 8.19 -17.20 7.21
N GLU A 64 8.43 -15.93 7.53
CA GLU A 64 7.47 -15.07 8.24
C GLU A 64 6.27 -14.74 7.35
N PHE A 65 6.51 -14.47 6.07
CA PHE A 65 5.44 -14.23 5.09
C PHE A 65 4.46 -15.42 5.00
N ARG A 66 4.98 -16.65 4.97
CA ARG A 66 4.15 -17.87 4.98
C ARG A 66 3.32 -18.01 6.26
N GLN A 67 3.87 -17.66 7.42
CA GLN A 67 3.14 -17.71 8.69
C GLN A 67 1.99 -16.68 8.72
N LEU A 68 2.22 -15.47 8.18
CA LEU A 68 1.19 -14.43 8.08
C LEU A 68 0.02 -14.82 7.16
N LEU A 69 0.31 -15.45 6.02
CA LEU A 69 -0.74 -15.97 5.12
C LEU A 69 -1.59 -17.04 5.82
N ASN A 70 -0.93 -18.01 6.46
CA ASN A 70 -1.62 -19.08 7.19
C ASN A 70 -2.49 -18.53 8.35
N ALA A 71 -2.03 -17.48 9.04
CA ALA A 71 -2.78 -16.83 10.11
C ALA A 71 -4.03 -16.09 9.59
N LYS A 72 -3.93 -15.42 8.43
CA LYS A 72 -5.07 -14.76 7.79
C LYS A 72 -6.13 -15.76 7.32
N GLU A 73 -5.73 -16.85 6.68
CA GLU A 73 -6.64 -17.91 6.22
C GLU A 73 -7.39 -18.56 7.38
N SER A 74 -6.71 -18.77 8.50
CA SER A 74 -7.31 -19.29 9.72
C SER A 74 -8.38 -18.33 10.26
N SER A 75 -8.08 -17.03 10.31
CA SER A 75 -9.02 -16.02 10.82
C SER A 75 -10.26 -15.82 9.94
N VAL A 76 -10.16 -16.01 8.62
CA VAL A 76 -11.31 -15.95 7.70
C VAL A 76 -12.23 -17.16 7.91
N ARG A 77 -11.66 -18.36 8.10
CA ARG A 77 -12.45 -19.59 8.36
C ARG A 77 -13.29 -19.51 9.64
N PHE A 78 -12.84 -18.81 10.67
CA PHE A 78 -13.61 -18.63 11.90
C PHE A 78 -14.81 -17.68 11.73
N GLN A 79 -14.78 -16.76 10.76
CA GLN A 79 -15.89 -15.83 10.50
C GLN A 79 -17.01 -16.45 9.64
N GLU A 80 -16.74 -17.52 8.90
CA GLU A 80 -17.74 -18.22 8.07
C GLU A 80 -18.55 -19.28 8.84
N THR A 81 -18.16 -19.60 10.07
CA THR A 81 -18.80 -20.64 10.91
C THR A 81 -19.65 -20.09 12.06
N SER A 82 -19.97 -18.78 12.08
CA SER A 82 -20.79 -18.12 13.12
C SER A 82 -22.07 -17.50 12.57
#